data_AF-A0A1M4ELS8-F1
#
_entry.id   AF-A0A1M4ELS8-F1
#
_cell.length_a   1.000
_cell.length_b   1.000
_cell.length_c   1.000
_cell.angle_alpha   90.00
_cell.angle_beta   90.00
_cell.angle_gamma   90.00
#
_symmetry.space_group_name_H-M   'P 1'
#
loop_
_entity.id
_entity.type
_entity.pdbx_description
1 polymer ?
#
loop_
_entity_poly.entity_id
_entity_poly.type
_entity_poly.pdbx_seq_one_letter_code
_entity_poly.pdbx_strand_id
1 'polypeptide(L)'
;MSGAWPGVRAAISAGDPARVATAVLALDEAGRREVARELPGHIADARQAVVERDRGGWSGSEDWIEPMRVAGAGVLGGAAAVATWLYRREFTRWWPARDLGPLLRVIAARPPQWQADLAVRLALRLRGTRTQARDDSVPLALELLRRTGAAPPDHDPLTTAWVSQPPPDLALDPLAWHLLPRLFEAEGVGRALSNDTADPPDWDRSRRTWLGALRAAVAVGTLAPEPLVDGCVRRFLRGGSATDLRFFVRLHELLVPARDRTGDHLQRPPTAPTASTAPTASAACAVPSSPRRAAESPLREPPAPPGNASATTCAYCPPPPARWPSWRCGRCGGRAG
;
A
#
# COMPACT_ATOMS: atom_id res chain seq x y z
N MET A 1 -2.88 25.49 -40.75
CA MET A 1 -3.28 24.61 -39.63
C MET A 1 -2.36 24.96 -38.46
N SER A 2 -2.85 25.70 -37.48
CA SER A 2 -2.05 26.00 -36.28
C SER A 2 -1.71 24.67 -35.60
N GLY A 3 -0.42 24.40 -35.39
CA GLY A 3 0.06 23.15 -34.79
C GLY A 3 -0.54 22.90 -33.40
N ALA A 4 -0.39 21.68 -32.89
CA ALA A 4 -0.87 21.32 -31.55
C ALA A 4 -0.11 22.04 -30.44
N TRP A 5 1.15 22.42 -30.70
CA TRP A 5 2.05 23.02 -29.71
C TRP A 5 1.58 24.37 -29.14
N PRO A 6 1.20 25.38 -29.94
CA PRO A 6 0.71 26.66 -29.43
C PRO A 6 -0.42 26.56 -28.40
N GLY A 7 -1.36 25.61 -28.59
CA GLY A 7 -2.49 25.41 -27.67
C GLY A 7 -2.04 24.86 -26.32
N VAL A 8 -1.18 23.84 -26.32
CA VAL A 8 -0.62 23.28 -25.07
C VAL A 8 0.27 24.29 -24.37
N ARG A 9 1.10 25.03 -25.12
CA ARG A 9 1.96 26.09 -24.58
C ARG A 9 1.13 27.16 -23.88
N ALA A 10 0.04 27.63 -24.48
CA ALA A 10 -0.85 28.61 -23.86
C ALA A 10 -1.48 28.09 -22.56
N ALA A 11 -1.85 26.80 -22.51
CA ALA A 11 -2.37 26.18 -21.28
C ALA A 11 -1.30 26.09 -20.19
N ILE A 12 -0.04 25.79 -20.54
CA ILE A 12 1.10 25.78 -19.61
C ILE A 12 1.36 27.19 -19.07
N SER A 13 1.40 28.21 -19.94
CA SER A 13 1.63 29.60 -19.53
C SER A 13 0.53 30.16 -18.63
N ALA A 14 -0.69 29.61 -18.71
CA ALA A 14 -1.78 29.97 -17.80
C ALA A 14 -1.58 29.44 -16.37
N GLY A 15 -0.67 28.47 -16.16
CA GLY A 15 -0.41 27.85 -14.85
C GLY A 15 -1.48 26.86 -14.40
N ASP A 16 -2.37 26.42 -15.31
CA ASP A 16 -3.53 25.58 -14.97
C ASP A 16 -3.32 24.12 -15.43
N PRO A 17 -2.99 23.19 -14.51
CA PRO A 17 -2.74 21.81 -14.85
C PRO A 17 -3.99 21.08 -15.37
N ALA A 18 -5.20 21.49 -14.96
CA ALA A 18 -6.44 20.91 -15.46
C ALA A 18 -6.66 21.28 -16.93
N ARG A 19 -6.38 22.53 -17.32
CA ARG A 19 -6.41 22.95 -18.73
C ARG A 19 -5.40 22.20 -19.57
N VAL A 20 -4.17 22.02 -19.07
CA VAL A 20 -3.15 21.22 -19.78
C VAL A 20 -3.62 19.78 -19.97
N ALA A 21 -4.13 19.14 -18.92
CA ALA A 21 -4.67 17.78 -19.02
C ALA A 21 -5.78 17.67 -20.07
N THR A 22 -6.68 18.66 -20.17
CA THR A 22 -7.73 18.67 -21.20
C THR A 22 -7.14 18.84 -22.60
N ALA A 23 -6.16 19.74 -22.76
CA ALA A 23 -5.50 19.96 -24.04
C ALA A 23 -4.78 18.71 -24.54
N VAL A 24 -3.97 18.05 -23.69
CA VAL A 24 -3.20 16.86 -24.10
C VAL A 24 -4.08 15.64 -24.38
N LEU A 25 -5.21 15.51 -23.69
CA LEU A 25 -6.17 14.42 -23.92
C LEU A 25 -6.95 14.59 -25.24
N ALA A 26 -7.09 15.82 -25.73
CA ALA A 26 -7.72 16.12 -27.01
C ALA A 26 -6.79 15.93 -28.22
N LEU A 27 -5.49 15.72 -28.00
CA LEU A 27 -4.50 15.57 -29.08
C LEU A 27 -4.62 14.20 -29.76
N ASP A 28 -4.50 14.22 -31.08
CA ASP A 28 -4.22 13.03 -31.87
C ASP A 28 -2.74 12.59 -31.73
N GLU A 29 -2.38 11.47 -32.37
CA GLU A 29 -1.01 10.95 -32.29
C GLU A 29 0.03 11.86 -32.97
N ALA A 30 -0.36 12.59 -34.00
CA ALA A 30 0.52 13.57 -34.64
C ALA A 30 0.81 14.76 -33.69
N GLY A 31 -0.24 15.30 -33.08
CA GLY A 31 -0.16 16.38 -32.10
C GLY A 31 0.60 15.99 -30.84
N ARG A 32 0.41 14.76 -30.33
CA ARG A 32 1.21 14.25 -29.20
C ARG A 32 2.70 14.21 -29.53
N ARG A 33 3.08 13.73 -30.71
CA ARG A 33 4.49 13.68 -31.15
C ARG A 33 5.08 15.07 -31.38
N GLU A 34 4.29 16.00 -31.91
CA GLU A 34 4.67 17.41 -32.04
C GLU A 34 4.98 18.01 -30.66
N VAL A 35 4.04 17.92 -29.72
CA VAL A 35 4.21 18.49 -28.38
C VAL A 35 5.33 17.80 -27.62
N ALA A 36 5.49 16.48 -27.73
CA ALA A 36 6.58 15.74 -27.09
C ALA A 36 7.97 16.20 -27.53
N ARG A 37 8.12 16.70 -28.77
CA ARG A 37 9.37 17.23 -29.30
C ARG A 37 9.69 18.61 -28.75
N GLU A 38 8.69 19.48 -28.67
CA GLU A 38 8.88 20.88 -28.27
C GLU A 38 8.92 21.06 -26.74
N LEU A 39 8.19 20.23 -26.00
CA LEU A 39 8.00 20.38 -24.55
C LEU A 39 9.30 20.47 -23.73
N PRO A 40 10.33 19.64 -23.96
CA PRO A 40 11.58 19.74 -23.21
C PRO A 40 12.31 21.08 -23.39
N GLY A 41 12.21 21.69 -24.58
CA GLY A 41 12.84 22.99 -24.88
C GLY A 41 12.17 24.16 -24.16
N HIS A 42 10.88 24.04 -23.83
CA HIS A 42 10.10 25.11 -23.23
C HIS A 42 10.26 25.25 -21.70
N ILE A 43 11.04 24.38 -21.05
CA ILE A 43 11.22 24.41 -19.59
C ILE A 43 11.78 25.75 -19.10
N ALA A 44 12.79 26.27 -19.80
CA ALA A 44 13.42 27.55 -19.43
C ALA A 44 12.43 28.70 -19.54
N ASP A 45 11.68 28.77 -20.63
CA ASP A 45 10.68 29.82 -20.88
C ASP A 45 9.54 29.76 -19.86
N ALA A 46 9.02 28.56 -19.56
CA ALA A 46 7.93 28.38 -18.59
C ALA A 46 8.34 28.86 -17.19
N ARG A 47 9.59 28.57 -16.79
CA ARG A 47 10.16 29.06 -15.54
C ARG A 47 10.32 30.58 -15.55
N GLN A 48 10.85 31.13 -16.63
CA GLN A 48 11.08 32.56 -16.79
C GLN A 48 9.77 33.37 -16.76
N ALA A 49 8.72 32.88 -17.41
CA ALA A 49 7.41 33.53 -17.44
C ALA A 49 6.78 33.69 -16.04
N VAL A 50 6.99 32.71 -15.15
CA VAL A 50 6.55 32.83 -13.76
C VAL A 50 7.37 33.85 -12.99
N VAL A 51 8.70 33.86 -13.17
CA VAL A 51 9.59 34.85 -12.54
C VAL A 51 9.21 36.28 -12.94
N GLU A 52 8.85 36.51 -14.21
CA GLU A 52 8.43 37.83 -14.70
C GLU A 52 7.06 38.26 -14.18
N ARG A 53 6.16 37.29 -13.97
CA ARG A 53 4.82 37.52 -13.41
C ARG A 53 4.88 37.77 -11.90
N ASP A 54 5.77 37.08 -11.20
CA ASP A 54 5.93 37.14 -9.75
C ASP A 54 6.93 38.25 -9.35
N ARG A 55 6.52 39.51 -9.55
CA ARG A 55 7.30 40.72 -9.21
C ARG A 55 7.44 40.94 -7.68
N GLY A 56 7.93 39.94 -6.95
CA GLY A 56 8.31 40.05 -5.53
C GLY A 56 7.73 39.01 -4.57
N GLY A 57 7.00 37.99 -5.04
CA GLY A 57 6.52 36.88 -4.22
C GLY A 57 7.44 35.66 -4.27
N TRP A 58 7.67 35.01 -3.13
CA TRP A 58 8.36 33.72 -3.09
C TRP A 58 7.41 32.52 -3.33
N SER A 59 6.09 32.76 -3.35
CA SER A 59 5.05 31.73 -3.27
C SER A 59 4.53 31.20 -4.62
N GLY A 60 4.74 31.92 -5.74
CA GLY A 60 4.28 31.52 -7.08
C GLY A 60 5.34 30.85 -7.95
N SER A 61 6.60 30.83 -7.51
CA SER A 61 7.76 30.41 -8.32
C SER A 61 7.72 28.96 -8.85
N GLU A 62 6.88 28.10 -8.27
CA GLU A 62 6.75 26.67 -8.63
C GLU A 62 5.48 26.34 -9.45
N ASP A 63 4.60 27.30 -9.71
CA ASP A 63 3.28 27.07 -10.33
C ASP A 63 3.37 26.56 -11.79
N TRP A 64 4.53 26.70 -12.45
CA TRP A 64 4.79 26.16 -13.78
C TRP A 64 5.12 24.66 -13.79
N ILE A 65 5.51 24.08 -12.65
CA ILE A 65 6.04 22.70 -12.58
C ILE A 65 4.93 21.66 -12.82
N GLU A 66 3.76 21.83 -12.18
CA GLU A 66 2.66 20.86 -12.32
C GLU A 66 2.07 20.83 -13.74
N PRO A 67 1.76 21.97 -14.41
CA PRO A 67 1.41 21.99 -15.83
C PRO A 67 2.43 21.27 -16.72
N MET A 68 3.73 21.44 -16.47
CA MET A 68 4.79 20.75 -17.23
C MET A 68 4.83 19.24 -16.99
N ARG A 69 4.61 18.79 -15.74
CA ARG A 69 4.52 17.35 -15.42
C ARG A 69 3.31 16.70 -16.08
N VAL A 70 2.15 17.35 -16.02
CA VAL A 70 0.91 16.90 -16.67
C VAL A 70 1.10 16.83 -18.20
N ALA A 71 1.69 17.85 -18.81
CA ALA A 71 1.98 17.87 -20.24
C ALA A 71 2.84 16.66 -20.63
N GLY A 72 3.97 16.45 -19.95
CA GLY A 72 4.88 15.35 -20.26
C GLY A 72 4.27 13.97 -20.07
N ALA A 73 3.47 13.78 -19.01
CA ALA A 73 2.74 12.51 -18.79
C ALA A 73 1.75 12.19 -19.94
N GLY A 74 1.14 13.22 -20.54
CA GLY A 74 0.17 13.06 -21.62
C GLY A 74 0.78 12.83 -22.99
N VAL A 75 1.95 13.41 -23.26
CA VAL A 75 2.53 13.39 -24.61
C VAL A 75 3.64 12.36 -24.79
N LEU A 76 4.37 12.01 -23.72
CA LEU A 76 5.44 11.02 -23.80
C LEU A 76 4.87 9.60 -23.83
N GLY A 77 5.19 8.84 -24.87
CA GLY A 77 4.60 7.52 -25.13
C GLY A 77 5.00 6.41 -24.16
N GLY A 78 6.26 6.40 -23.69
CA GLY A 78 6.79 5.32 -22.84
C GLY A 78 6.68 5.61 -21.34
N ALA A 79 6.31 4.61 -20.55
CA ALA A 79 6.27 4.73 -19.08
C ALA A 79 7.66 5.07 -18.49
N ALA A 80 8.74 4.54 -19.07
CA ALA A 80 10.11 4.92 -18.69
C ALA A 80 10.43 6.40 -18.99
N ALA A 81 9.95 6.93 -20.11
CA ALA A 81 10.13 8.33 -20.49
C ALA A 81 9.34 9.24 -19.55
N VAL A 82 8.09 8.90 -19.24
CA VAL A 82 7.26 9.63 -18.27
C VAL A 82 7.88 9.58 -16.88
N ALA A 83 8.33 8.42 -16.40
CA ALA A 83 9.01 8.33 -15.12
C ALA A 83 10.23 9.26 -15.08
N THR A 84 11.02 9.29 -16.16
CA THR A 84 12.23 10.14 -16.26
C THR A 84 11.88 11.62 -16.30
N TRP A 85 10.81 11.96 -17.00
CA TRP A 85 10.25 13.30 -17.01
C TRP A 85 9.83 13.77 -15.63
N LEU A 86 9.02 12.97 -14.92
CA LEU A 86 8.49 13.34 -13.60
C LEU A 86 9.57 13.54 -12.54
N TYR A 87 10.67 12.78 -12.62
CA TYR A 87 11.80 12.85 -11.67
C TYR A 87 12.93 13.80 -12.11
N ARG A 88 12.69 14.67 -13.10
CA ARG A 88 13.66 15.68 -13.50
C ARG A 88 14.00 16.61 -12.36
N ARG A 89 15.28 16.96 -12.24
CA ARG A 89 15.78 17.84 -11.17
C ARG A 89 15.14 19.23 -11.22
N GLU A 90 14.81 19.71 -12.41
CA GLU A 90 14.14 21.00 -12.62
C GLU A 90 12.71 21.05 -12.07
N PHE A 91 12.10 19.89 -11.79
CA PHE A 91 10.79 19.77 -11.16
C PHE A 91 10.85 19.53 -9.65
N THR A 92 12.05 19.66 -9.04
CA THR A 92 12.20 19.55 -7.58
C THR A 92 11.48 20.71 -6.91
N ARG A 93 10.54 20.39 -6.03
CA ARG A 93 9.75 21.38 -5.29
C ARG A 93 10.17 21.45 -3.83
N TRP A 94 9.93 22.60 -3.24
CA TRP A 94 10.08 22.84 -1.81
C TRP A 94 8.76 22.59 -1.08
N TRP A 95 7.62 22.67 -1.79
CA TRP A 95 6.29 22.37 -1.25
C TRP A 95 5.63 21.19 -1.98
N PRO A 96 4.81 20.38 -1.28
CA PRO A 96 4.02 19.33 -1.91
C PRO A 96 3.08 19.86 -3.00
N ALA A 97 2.71 19.01 -3.96
CA ALA A 97 1.67 19.35 -4.94
C ALA A 97 0.38 19.76 -4.23
N ARG A 98 -0.28 20.79 -4.76
CA ARG A 98 -1.63 21.17 -4.30
C ARG A 98 -2.68 20.15 -4.73
N ASP A 99 -2.54 19.56 -5.92
CA ASP A 99 -3.49 18.58 -6.47
C ASP A 99 -2.81 17.64 -7.48
N LEU A 100 -2.98 16.32 -7.30
CA LEU A 100 -2.52 15.28 -8.22
C LEU A 100 -3.58 14.88 -9.27
N GLY A 101 -4.81 15.36 -9.13
CA GLY A 101 -5.97 15.01 -9.95
C GLY A 101 -5.71 15.14 -11.46
N PRO A 102 -5.21 16.28 -11.97
CA PRO A 102 -4.92 16.43 -13.39
C PRO A 102 -3.89 15.44 -13.93
N LEU A 103 -2.82 15.19 -13.16
CA LEU A 103 -1.77 14.24 -13.54
C LEU A 103 -2.32 12.80 -13.57
N LEU A 104 -3.05 12.41 -12.53
CA LEU A 104 -3.68 11.09 -12.45
C LEU A 104 -4.73 10.89 -13.55
N ARG A 105 -5.45 11.95 -13.95
CA ARG A 105 -6.42 11.91 -15.05
C ARG A 105 -5.74 11.57 -16.39
N VAL A 106 -4.60 12.18 -16.66
CA VAL A 106 -3.84 11.92 -17.90
C VAL A 106 -3.24 10.51 -17.90
N ILE A 107 -2.74 10.05 -16.75
CA ILE A 107 -2.23 8.68 -16.59
C ILE A 107 -3.35 7.64 -16.77
N ALA A 108 -4.54 7.90 -16.21
CA ALA A 108 -5.68 6.99 -16.29
C ALA A 108 -6.19 6.76 -17.72
N ALA A 109 -5.93 7.68 -18.66
CA ALA A 109 -6.27 7.53 -20.07
C ALA A 109 -5.35 6.57 -20.84
N ARG A 110 -4.25 6.11 -20.23
CA ARG A 110 -3.28 5.19 -20.85
C ARG A 110 -3.70 3.72 -20.69
N PRO A 111 -3.18 2.78 -21.49
CA PRO A 111 -3.47 1.36 -21.31
C PRO A 111 -3.10 0.85 -19.91
N PRO A 112 -3.87 -0.07 -19.29
CA PRO A 112 -3.61 -0.54 -17.92
C PRO A 112 -2.20 -1.10 -17.69
N GLN A 113 -1.66 -1.86 -18.64
CA GLN A 113 -0.29 -2.39 -18.57
C GLN A 113 0.78 -1.29 -18.50
N TRP A 114 0.54 -0.17 -19.20
CA TRP A 114 1.42 0.98 -19.20
C TRP A 114 1.38 1.69 -17.85
N GLN A 115 0.18 1.81 -17.26
CA GLN A 115 0.00 2.41 -15.94
C GLN A 115 0.71 1.59 -14.86
N ALA A 116 0.60 0.26 -14.92
CA ALA A 116 1.28 -0.65 -14.01
C ALA A 116 2.82 -0.56 -14.13
N ASP A 117 3.36 -0.56 -15.35
CA ASP A 117 4.81 -0.37 -15.58
C ASP A 117 5.28 0.99 -15.03
N LEU A 118 4.51 2.06 -15.25
CA LEU A 118 4.81 3.37 -14.66
C LEU A 118 4.84 3.31 -13.13
N ALA A 119 3.82 2.71 -12.49
CA ALA A 119 3.72 2.61 -11.04
C ALA A 119 4.96 1.92 -10.43
N VAL A 120 5.37 0.78 -11.01
CA VAL A 120 6.57 0.04 -10.57
C VAL A 120 7.84 0.87 -10.74
N ARG A 121 7.98 1.58 -11.87
CA ARG A 121 9.15 2.45 -12.11
C ARG A 121 9.23 3.62 -11.16
N LEU A 122 8.09 4.25 -10.83
CA LEU A 122 8.08 5.33 -9.84
C LEU A 122 8.45 4.79 -8.44
N ALA A 123 7.96 3.61 -8.08
CA ALA A 123 8.29 2.95 -6.83
C ALA A 123 9.79 2.60 -6.69
N LEU A 124 10.42 2.10 -7.76
CA LEU A 124 11.86 1.81 -7.81
C LEU A 124 12.75 3.06 -7.77
N ARG A 125 12.20 4.25 -8.03
CA ARG A 125 12.92 5.52 -7.92
C ARG A 125 12.87 6.15 -6.54
N LEU A 126 12.09 5.58 -5.63
CA LEU A 126 12.13 5.99 -4.23
C LEU A 126 13.53 5.74 -3.65
N ARG A 127 13.93 6.58 -2.70
CA ARG A 127 15.25 6.58 -2.05
C ARG A 127 15.13 6.71 -0.54
N GLY A 128 13.91 6.88 -0.01
CA GLY A 128 13.67 7.01 1.44
C GLY A 128 14.30 8.27 2.04
N THR A 129 14.56 9.30 1.23
CA THR A 129 15.25 10.51 1.68
C THR A 129 14.26 11.55 2.23
N ARG A 130 14.72 12.39 3.16
CA ARG A 130 13.92 13.51 3.70
C ARG A 130 13.44 14.47 2.59
N THR A 131 14.20 14.60 1.51
CA THR A 131 13.82 15.42 0.33
C THR A 131 12.59 14.84 -0.37
N GLN A 132 12.52 13.52 -0.55
CA GLN A 132 11.34 12.87 -1.13
C GLN A 132 10.11 12.92 -0.21
N ALA A 133 10.32 12.95 1.11
CA ALA A 133 9.23 13.14 2.06
C ALA A 133 8.59 14.54 2.00
N ARG A 134 9.27 15.52 1.39
CA ARG A 134 8.76 16.88 1.18
C ARG A 134 8.07 17.08 -0.17
N ASP A 135 8.15 16.10 -1.07
CA ASP A 135 7.58 16.16 -2.40
C ASP A 135 6.42 15.16 -2.57
N ASP A 136 5.68 15.27 -3.66
CA ASP A 136 4.54 14.42 -4.02
C ASP A 136 4.92 13.04 -4.59
N SER A 137 6.22 12.78 -4.76
CA SER A 137 6.76 11.54 -5.35
C SER A 137 6.27 10.28 -4.64
N VAL A 138 6.24 10.29 -3.29
CA VAL A 138 5.77 9.15 -2.49
C VAL A 138 4.25 8.96 -2.61
N PRO A 139 3.40 9.98 -2.36
CA PRO A 139 1.97 9.88 -2.60
C PRO A 139 1.62 9.40 -4.00
N LEU A 140 2.27 9.92 -5.04
CA LEU A 140 2.02 9.55 -6.43
C LEU A 140 2.33 8.08 -6.70
N ALA A 141 3.49 7.59 -6.28
CA ALA A 141 3.88 6.20 -6.49
C ALA A 141 2.94 5.22 -5.78
N LEU A 142 2.60 5.50 -4.52
CA LEU A 142 1.68 4.66 -3.73
C LEU A 142 0.26 4.69 -4.32
N GLU A 143 -0.23 5.85 -4.72
CA GLU A 143 -1.55 6.00 -5.32
C GLU A 143 -1.65 5.24 -6.66
N LEU A 144 -0.63 5.31 -7.51
CA LEU A 144 -0.61 4.55 -8.76
C LEU A 144 -0.55 3.03 -8.51
N LEU A 145 0.22 2.57 -7.53
CA LEU A 145 0.25 1.15 -7.17
C LEU A 145 -1.14 0.68 -6.68
N ARG A 146 -1.84 1.48 -5.86
CA ARG A 146 -3.21 1.18 -5.40
C ARG A 146 -4.20 1.12 -6.55
N ARG A 147 -4.17 2.10 -7.47
CA ARG A 147 -5.10 2.17 -8.61
C ARG A 147 -4.90 1.06 -9.62
N THR A 148 -3.64 0.71 -9.88
CA THR A 148 -3.28 -0.30 -10.89
C THR A 148 -3.34 -1.72 -10.33
N GLY A 149 -3.28 -1.89 -9.01
CA GLY A 149 -3.16 -3.21 -8.38
C GLY A 149 -1.86 -3.93 -8.73
N ALA A 150 -0.86 -3.20 -9.26
CA ALA A 150 0.43 -3.76 -9.62
C ALA A 150 1.15 -4.29 -8.37
N ALA A 151 1.79 -5.45 -8.49
CA ALA A 151 2.60 -5.99 -7.41
C ALA A 151 3.73 -5.00 -7.08
N PRO A 152 3.85 -4.53 -5.83
CA PRO A 152 4.91 -3.60 -5.46
C PRO A 152 6.27 -4.29 -5.60
N PRO A 153 7.29 -3.60 -6.15
CA PRO A 153 8.62 -4.16 -6.34
C PRO A 153 9.30 -4.48 -5.00
N ASP A 154 10.20 -5.45 -5.02
CA ASP A 154 11.11 -5.72 -3.91
C ASP A 154 12.14 -4.58 -3.79
N HIS A 155 11.89 -3.63 -2.90
CA HIS A 155 12.61 -2.38 -2.78
C HIS A 155 12.34 -1.73 -1.41
N ASP A 156 13.30 -1.81 -0.49
CA ASP A 156 13.15 -1.32 0.89
C ASP A 156 12.74 0.16 0.98
N PRO A 157 13.28 1.10 0.17
CA PRO A 157 12.84 2.48 0.21
C PRO A 157 11.35 2.69 -0.10
N LEU A 158 10.69 1.75 -0.79
CA LEU A 158 9.24 1.77 -0.97
C LEU A 158 8.52 1.51 0.36
N THR A 159 8.94 0.48 1.10
CA THR A 159 8.39 0.15 2.42
C THR A 159 8.62 1.31 3.39
N THR A 160 9.83 1.88 3.43
CA THR A 160 10.16 3.05 4.26
C THR A 160 9.28 4.25 3.88
N ALA A 161 9.07 4.50 2.59
CA ALA A 161 8.23 5.59 2.12
C ALA A 161 6.75 5.39 2.48
N TRP A 162 6.24 4.16 2.37
CA TRP A 162 4.88 3.80 2.76
C TRP A 162 4.63 4.03 4.25
N VAL A 163 5.53 3.57 5.13
CA VAL A 163 5.40 3.80 6.58
C VAL A 163 5.63 5.25 7.00
N SER A 164 6.29 6.05 6.15
CA SER A 164 6.46 7.49 6.41
C SER A 164 5.19 8.31 6.15
N GLN A 165 4.19 7.71 5.48
CA GLN A 165 2.86 8.30 5.34
C GLN A 165 1.97 7.92 6.55
N PRO A 166 0.90 8.69 6.83
CA PRO A 166 -0.13 8.25 7.77
C PRO A 166 -0.61 6.85 7.39
N PRO A 167 -0.85 5.96 8.38
CA PRO A 167 -1.25 4.60 8.09
C PRO A 167 -2.57 4.61 7.31
N PRO A 168 -2.66 3.81 6.24
CA PRO A 168 -3.91 3.60 5.54
C PRO A 168 -4.85 2.75 6.40
N ASP A 169 -6.08 2.54 5.91
CA ASP A 169 -6.90 1.46 6.46
C ASP A 169 -6.28 0.12 6.03
N LEU A 170 -5.63 -0.58 6.96
CA LEU A 170 -4.92 -1.83 6.67
C LEU A 170 -5.85 -2.95 6.17
N ALA A 171 -7.16 -2.88 6.47
CA ALA A 171 -8.13 -3.86 5.99
C ALA A 171 -8.49 -3.63 4.51
N LEU A 172 -8.46 -2.36 4.07
CA LEU A 172 -8.91 -1.95 2.73
C LEU A 172 -7.76 -1.63 1.77
N ASP A 173 -6.54 -1.38 2.25
CA ASP A 173 -5.41 -1.04 1.40
C ASP A 173 -4.84 -2.28 0.69
N PRO A 174 -4.89 -2.36 -0.65
CA PRO A 174 -4.29 -3.48 -1.40
C PRO A 174 -2.78 -3.60 -1.20
N LEU A 175 -2.10 -2.52 -0.83
CA LEU A 175 -0.65 -2.54 -0.56
C LEU A 175 -0.31 -3.16 0.79
N ALA A 176 -1.23 -3.17 1.76
CA ALA A 176 -0.96 -3.67 3.10
C ALA A 176 -0.54 -5.14 3.06
N TRP A 177 -1.20 -5.97 2.25
CA TRP A 177 -0.87 -7.40 2.10
C TRP A 177 0.56 -7.67 1.63
N HIS A 178 1.13 -6.76 0.84
CA HIS A 178 2.47 -6.92 0.27
C HIS A 178 3.55 -6.25 1.13
N LEU A 179 3.24 -5.08 1.71
CA LEU A 179 4.22 -4.27 2.41
C LEU A 179 4.27 -4.55 3.92
N LEU A 180 3.19 -5.09 4.51
CA LEU A 180 3.16 -5.41 5.94
C LEU A 180 4.15 -6.52 6.34
N PRO A 181 4.31 -7.64 5.61
CA PRO A 181 5.36 -8.61 5.92
C PRO A 181 6.76 -7.99 5.83
N ARG A 182 6.95 -7.13 4.83
CA ARG A 182 8.22 -6.44 4.55
C ARG A 182 8.55 -5.34 5.57
N LEU A 183 7.57 -4.87 6.33
CA LEU A 183 7.77 -3.89 7.40
C LEU A 183 8.82 -4.38 8.43
N PHE A 184 8.88 -5.69 8.68
CA PHE A 184 9.81 -6.30 9.63
C PHE A 184 11.19 -6.63 9.04
N GLU A 185 11.33 -6.54 7.72
CA GLU A 185 12.54 -6.96 6.99
C GLU A 185 13.28 -5.77 6.37
N ALA A 186 12.54 -4.76 5.92
CA ALA A 186 13.07 -3.62 5.19
C ALA A 186 13.92 -2.71 6.08
N GLU A 187 15.08 -2.31 5.56
CA GLU A 187 15.96 -1.38 6.25
C GLU A 187 15.34 0.03 6.34
N GLY A 188 15.70 0.76 7.39
CA GLY A 188 15.24 2.15 7.60
C GLY A 188 13.81 2.33 8.12
N VAL A 189 12.96 1.28 8.11
CA VAL A 189 11.59 1.33 8.68
C VAL A 189 11.61 1.76 10.15
N GLY A 190 12.48 1.14 10.95
CA GLY A 190 12.60 1.43 12.37
C GLY A 190 12.90 2.90 12.67
N ARG A 191 13.79 3.51 11.88
CA ARG A 191 14.11 4.94 11.96
C ARG A 191 12.95 5.82 11.51
N ALA A 192 12.23 5.44 10.47
CA ALA A 192 11.07 6.20 9.98
C ALA A 192 9.95 6.26 11.04
N LEU A 193 9.78 5.18 11.79
CA LEU A 193 8.74 5.02 12.80
C LEU A 193 9.23 5.23 14.25
N SER A 194 10.48 5.67 14.46
CA SER A 194 11.09 5.72 15.80
C SER A 194 10.33 6.62 16.78
N ASN A 195 9.64 7.63 16.25
CA ASN A 195 8.87 8.61 17.02
C ASN A 195 7.36 8.32 17.03
N ASP A 196 6.91 7.21 16.44
CA ASP A 196 5.51 6.82 16.43
C ASP A 196 5.04 6.36 17.83
N THR A 197 3.80 6.67 18.18
CA THR A 197 3.18 6.40 19.48
C THR A 197 1.85 5.65 19.31
N ALA A 198 1.46 4.84 20.30
CA ALA A 198 0.20 4.07 20.21
C ALA A 198 -1.03 4.97 20.11
N ASP A 199 -1.01 6.07 20.85
CA ASP A 199 -2.07 7.07 20.90
C ASP A 199 -1.60 8.36 20.23
N PRO A 200 -2.49 9.06 19.50
CA PRO A 200 -2.16 10.35 18.92
C PRO A 200 -1.88 11.40 20.00
N PRO A 201 -1.06 12.41 19.70
CA PRO A 201 -0.81 13.49 20.64
C PRO A 201 -2.09 14.30 20.91
N ASP A 202 -2.22 14.87 22.11
CA ASP A 202 -3.43 15.59 22.52
C ASP A 202 -3.82 16.75 21.60
N TRP A 203 -2.84 17.41 20.98
CA TRP A 203 -3.05 18.52 20.06
C TRP A 203 -3.54 18.10 18.67
N ASP A 204 -3.48 16.82 18.32
CA ASP A 204 -3.98 16.28 17.05
C ASP A 204 -4.48 14.84 17.23
N ARG A 205 -5.65 14.72 17.86
CA ARG A 205 -6.35 13.44 18.07
C ARG A 205 -6.84 12.79 16.77
N SER A 206 -6.86 13.54 15.66
CA SER A 206 -7.27 13.02 14.35
C SER A 206 -6.14 12.24 13.65
N ARG A 207 -4.89 12.45 14.09
CA ARG A 207 -3.72 11.79 13.53
C ARG A 207 -3.81 10.28 13.75
N ARG A 208 -3.70 9.52 12.67
CA ARG A 208 -3.51 8.06 12.76
C ARG A 208 -2.03 7.75 12.97
N THR A 209 -1.74 6.83 13.88
CA THR A 209 -0.39 6.34 14.18
C THR A 209 -0.27 4.88 13.78
N TRP A 210 0.94 4.44 13.42
CA TRP A 210 1.17 3.07 12.95
C TRP A 210 0.95 2.04 14.06
N LEU A 211 1.46 2.30 15.26
CA LEU A 211 1.22 1.48 16.44
C LEU A 211 -0.28 1.38 16.76
N GLY A 212 -1.00 2.50 16.69
CA GLY A 212 -2.45 2.54 16.91
C GLY A 212 -3.23 1.75 15.85
N ALA A 213 -2.86 1.89 14.58
CA ALA A 213 -3.49 1.18 13.46
C ALA A 213 -3.27 -0.33 13.54
N LEU A 214 -2.06 -0.80 13.86
CA LEU A 214 -1.76 -2.22 14.05
C LEU A 214 -2.51 -2.80 15.25
N ARG A 215 -2.53 -2.08 16.39
CA ARG A 215 -3.32 -2.46 17.58
C ARG A 215 -4.81 -2.58 17.24
N ALA A 216 -5.37 -1.60 16.53
CA ALA A 216 -6.77 -1.62 16.12
C ALA A 216 -7.07 -2.78 15.16
N ALA A 217 -6.20 -3.03 14.18
CA ALA A 217 -6.36 -4.13 13.23
C ALA A 217 -6.34 -5.51 13.92
N VAL A 218 -5.51 -5.67 14.96
CA VAL A 218 -5.51 -6.89 15.78
C VAL A 218 -6.77 -6.99 16.66
N ALA A 219 -7.18 -5.88 17.28
CA ALA A 219 -8.38 -5.86 18.12
C ALA A 219 -9.67 -6.16 17.33
N VAL A 220 -9.75 -5.71 16.07
CA VAL A 220 -10.86 -6.01 15.15
C VAL A 220 -10.76 -7.43 14.57
N GLY A 221 -9.59 -8.08 14.67
CA GLY A 221 -9.35 -9.42 14.13
C GLY A 221 -8.99 -9.44 12.64
N THR A 222 -8.73 -8.28 12.02
CA THR A 222 -8.23 -8.18 10.64
C THR A 222 -6.83 -8.78 10.51
N LEU A 223 -6.01 -8.63 11.55
CA LEU A 223 -4.66 -9.17 11.63
C LEU A 223 -4.53 -10.09 12.85
N ALA A 224 -3.86 -11.22 12.68
CA ALA A 224 -3.49 -12.08 13.79
C ALA A 224 -2.27 -11.48 14.54
N PRO A 225 -2.22 -11.54 15.88
CA PRO A 225 -1.08 -11.02 16.63
C PRO A 225 0.19 -11.86 16.45
N GLU A 226 0.08 -13.16 16.17
CA GLU A 226 1.22 -14.08 16.12
C GLU A 226 2.24 -13.73 15.02
N PRO A 227 1.85 -13.51 13.74
CA PRO A 227 2.80 -13.16 12.68
C PRO A 227 3.51 -11.82 12.92
N LEU A 228 2.83 -10.87 13.57
CA LEU A 228 3.41 -9.56 13.91
C LEU A 228 4.48 -9.70 14.98
N VAL A 229 4.21 -10.51 16.02
CA VAL A 229 5.18 -10.76 17.08
C VAL A 229 6.38 -11.54 16.56
N ASP A 230 6.15 -12.56 15.73
CA ASP A 230 7.23 -13.32 15.10
C ASP A 230 8.08 -12.40 14.19
N GLY A 231 7.45 -11.43 13.51
CA GLY A 231 8.11 -10.37 12.78
C GLY A 231 9.02 -9.50 13.67
N CYS A 232 8.52 -9.06 14.82
CA CYS A 232 9.32 -8.32 15.81
C CYS A 232 10.53 -9.14 16.28
N VAL A 233 10.34 -10.43 16.60
CA VAL A 233 11.42 -11.32 17.03
C VAL A 233 12.48 -11.47 15.94
N ARG A 234 12.08 -11.72 14.67
CA ARG A 234 13.01 -11.76 13.54
C ARG A 234 13.80 -10.45 13.41
N ARG A 235 13.16 -9.29 13.61
CA ARG A 235 13.83 -8.00 13.56
C ARG A 235 14.84 -7.81 14.69
N PHE A 236 14.53 -8.27 15.90
CA PHE A 236 15.45 -8.23 17.05
C PHE A 236 16.67 -9.12 16.81
N LEU A 237 16.49 -10.32 16.26
CA LEU A 237 17.58 -11.23 15.93
C LEU A 237 18.53 -10.68 14.87
N ARG A 238 18.03 -9.85 13.94
CA ARG A 238 18.88 -9.14 12.96
C ARG A 238 19.71 -8.01 13.58
N GLY A 239 19.37 -7.54 14.79
CA GLY A 239 20.06 -6.45 15.48
C GLY A 239 19.86 -5.07 14.84
N GLY A 240 20.39 -4.03 15.47
CA GLY A 240 20.26 -2.64 14.99
C GLY A 240 20.54 -1.62 16.09
N SER A 241 20.51 -0.33 15.75
CA SER A 241 20.62 0.72 16.77
C SER A 241 19.34 0.80 17.61
N ALA A 242 19.44 1.42 18.80
CA ALA A 242 18.26 1.66 19.64
C ALA A 242 17.15 2.43 18.89
N THR A 243 17.52 3.33 17.98
CA THR A 243 16.56 4.07 17.14
C THR A 243 15.83 3.16 16.17
N ASP A 244 16.53 2.18 15.59
CA ASP A 244 15.95 1.26 14.60
C ASP A 244 15.05 0.22 15.27
N LEU A 245 15.32 -0.14 16.53
CA LEU A 245 14.54 -1.16 17.25
C LEU A 245 13.39 -0.58 18.09
N ARG A 246 13.41 0.73 18.40
CA ARG A 246 12.44 1.39 19.30
C ARG A 246 10.98 1.14 18.91
N PHE A 247 10.63 1.26 17.64
CA PHE A 247 9.27 1.01 17.16
C PHE A 247 8.85 -0.44 17.40
N PHE A 248 9.70 -1.40 17.07
CA PHE A 248 9.41 -2.82 17.20
C PHE A 248 9.30 -3.29 18.65
N VAL A 249 10.10 -2.71 19.56
CA VAL A 249 9.96 -2.95 21.02
C VAL A 249 8.57 -2.50 21.49
N ARG A 250 8.17 -1.27 21.17
CA ARG A 250 6.84 -0.75 21.52
C ARG A 250 5.72 -1.59 20.93
N LEU A 251 5.85 -2.00 19.66
CA LEU A 251 4.87 -2.87 19.02
C LEU A 251 4.79 -4.23 19.72
N HIS A 252 5.92 -4.83 20.06
CA HIS A 252 5.95 -6.10 20.78
C HIS A 252 5.23 -6.00 22.13
N GLU A 253 5.57 -4.99 22.95
CA GLU A 253 4.92 -4.74 24.24
C GLU A 253 3.39 -4.55 24.12
N LEU A 254 2.93 -3.85 23.08
CA LEU A 254 1.50 -3.67 22.81
C LEU A 254 0.78 -4.96 22.41
N LEU A 255 1.47 -5.91 21.78
CA LEU A 255 0.89 -7.16 21.28
C LEU A 255 0.93 -8.30 22.30
N VAL A 256 1.78 -8.23 23.34
CA VAL A 256 1.86 -9.27 24.39
C VAL A 256 0.49 -9.58 25.01
N PRO A 257 -0.30 -8.59 25.50
CA PRO A 257 -1.59 -8.89 26.13
C PRO A 257 -2.63 -9.48 25.17
N ALA A 258 -2.45 -9.28 23.85
CA ALA A 258 -3.34 -9.85 22.84
C ALA A 258 -3.02 -11.33 22.58
N ARG A 259 -1.73 -11.73 22.64
CA ARG A 259 -1.31 -13.15 22.51
C ARG A 259 -1.82 -14.02 23.66
N ASP A 260 -1.71 -13.52 24.89
CA ASP A 260 -2.11 -14.29 26.08
C ASP A 260 -3.60 -14.64 26.04
N ARG A 261 -4.43 -13.75 25.48
CA ARG A 261 -5.88 -13.99 25.28
C ARG A 261 -6.17 -15.03 24.18
N THR A 262 -5.40 -15.04 23.08
CA THR A 262 -5.56 -16.06 22.03
C THR A 262 -5.17 -17.45 22.55
N GLY A 263 -4.14 -17.53 23.40
CA GLY A 263 -3.72 -18.78 24.07
C GLY A 263 -4.77 -19.32 25.05
N ASP A 264 -5.48 -18.44 25.75
CA ASP A 264 -6.52 -18.80 26.72
C ASP A 264 -7.78 -19.41 26.06
N HIS A 265 -8.04 -19.11 24.79
CA HIS A 265 -9.13 -19.73 24.03
C HIS A 265 -8.85 -21.18 23.61
N LEU A 266 -7.58 -21.60 23.53
CA LEU A 266 -7.20 -22.97 23.19
C LEU A 266 -6.98 -23.86 24.43
N GLN A 267 -6.95 -23.29 25.64
CA GLN A 267 -6.79 -24.02 26.90
C GLN A 267 -8.05 -24.16 27.75
N ARG A 268 -9.22 -23.76 27.25
CA ARG A 268 -10.48 -24.03 27.97
C ARG A 268 -11.03 -25.40 27.57
N PRO A 269 -10.84 -26.48 28.36
CA PRO A 269 -11.71 -27.66 28.23
C PRO A 269 -13.15 -27.19 28.45
N PRO A 270 -14.16 -27.84 27.83
CA PRO A 270 -15.55 -27.47 28.05
C PRO A 270 -15.84 -27.58 29.55
N THR A 271 -15.99 -26.44 30.22
CA THR A 271 -16.55 -26.37 31.55
C THR A 271 -17.98 -26.83 31.43
N ALA A 272 -18.22 -28.11 31.77
CA ALA A 272 -19.57 -28.62 31.98
C ALA A 272 -20.27 -27.70 33.00
N PRO A 273 -21.55 -27.35 32.79
CA PRO A 273 -22.29 -26.57 33.77
C PRO A 273 -22.44 -27.40 35.05
N THR A 274 -22.04 -26.82 36.18
CA THR A 274 -22.26 -27.38 37.52
C THR A 274 -23.76 -27.44 37.78
N ALA A 275 -24.32 -28.65 37.74
CA ALA A 275 -25.63 -28.94 38.31
C ALA A 275 -25.48 -29.17 39.82
N SER A 276 -26.33 -28.48 40.57
CA SER A 276 -26.46 -28.48 42.03
C SER A 276 -26.96 -29.82 42.58
N THR A 277 -26.34 -30.25 43.68
CA THR A 277 -26.88 -30.89 44.90
C THR A 277 -28.09 -31.85 44.82
N ALA A 278 -27.86 -33.15 45.09
CA ALA A 278 -28.50 -33.94 46.17
C ALA A 278 -28.01 -35.41 46.16
N PRO A 279 -27.86 -36.10 47.32
CA PRO A 279 -27.37 -37.47 47.39
C PRO A 279 -28.52 -38.50 47.45
N THR A 280 -28.27 -39.76 47.06
CA THR A 280 -28.53 -40.99 47.85
C THR A 280 -28.31 -42.28 47.02
N ALA A 281 -27.59 -43.22 47.64
CA ALA A 281 -27.58 -44.69 47.51
C ALA A 281 -27.12 -45.41 46.22
N SER A 282 -25.97 -46.08 46.36
CA SER A 282 -25.75 -47.55 46.27
C SER A 282 -26.28 -48.33 45.06
N ALA A 283 -25.35 -48.88 44.27
CA ALA A 283 -25.21 -50.32 44.08
C ALA A 283 -23.94 -50.66 43.29
N ALA A 284 -23.31 -51.75 43.69
CA ALA A 284 -22.06 -52.30 43.19
C ALA A 284 -22.16 -52.89 41.77
N CYS A 285 -21.04 -52.89 41.03
CA CYS A 285 -20.42 -54.14 40.56
C CYS A 285 -19.03 -53.90 39.94
N ALA A 286 -18.06 -54.61 40.54
CA ALA A 286 -16.97 -55.37 39.94
C ALA A 286 -16.26 -54.86 38.66
N VAL A 287 -14.97 -54.56 38.83
CA VAL A 287 -13.91 -54.68 37.81
C VAL A 287 -13.61 -56.17 37.60
N PRO A 288 -13.18 -56.62 36.41
CA PRO A 288 -11.75 -56.91 36.30
C PRO A 288 -11.08 -56.45 34.98
N SER A 289 -9.94 -55.78 35.15
CA SER A 289 -8.63 -56.21 34.66
C SER A 289 -8.39 -56.41 33.16
N SER A 290 -7.77 -55.39 32.53
CA SER A 290 -6.44 -55.44 31.86
C SER A 290 -6.21 -56.40 30.66
N PRO A 291 -5.04 -56.38 29.98
CA PRO A 291 -4.18 -55.27 29.51
C PRO A 291 -3.62 -55.49 28.06
N ARG A 292 -2.96 -54.45 27.49
CA ARG A 292 -1.82 -54.50 26.52
C ARG A 292 -2.11 -55.17 25.14
N ARG A 293 -1.44 -54.88 24.02
CA ARG A 293 -0.30 -54.04 23.63
C ARG A 293 -0.27 -53.96 22.09
N ALA A 294 0.26 -52.84 21.58
CA ALA A 294 1.26 -52.70 20.52
C ALA A 294 0.95 -53.07 19.05
N ALA A 295 1.53 -52.22 18.19
CA ALA A 295 2.03 -52.48 16.82
C ALA A 295 0.94 -52.77 15.76
N GLU A 296 1.00 -52.31 14.51
CA GLU A 296 2.05 -51.80 13.65
C GLU A 296 1.37 -51.09 12.45
N SER A 297 1.96 -50.01 11.94
CA SER A 297 1.67 -49.50 10.59
C SER A 297 2.22 -50.47 9.54
N PRO A 298 1.66 -50.49 8.31
CA PRO A 298 2.42 -49.88 7.23
C PRO A 298 1.60 -49.18 6.13
N LEU A 299 2.21 -48.11 5.60
CA LEU A 299 2.28 -47.65 4.20
C LEU A 299 1.20 -48.13 3.21
N ARG A 300 0.41 -47.17 2.69
CA ARG A 300 -0.13 -47.22 1.32
C ARG A 300 -0.04 -45.84 0.65
N GLU A 301 0.61 -45.84 -0.50
CA GLU A 301 0.67 -44.77 -1.50
C GLU A 301 -0.70 -44.43 -2.12
N PRO A 302 -0.82 -43.27 -2.80
CA PRO A 302 -2.08 -42.57 -3.00
C PRO A 302 -2.82 -42.98 -4.29
N PRO A 303 -4.16 -42.87 -4.34
CA PRO A 303 -4.89 -42.95 -5.61
C PRO A 303 -4.87 -41.60 -6.35
N ALA A 304 -4.75 -41.69 -7.68
CA ALA A 304 -4.87 -40.61 -8.67
C ALA A 304 -6.28 -39.97 -8.67
N PRO A 305 -6.45 -38.76 -9.27
CA PRO A 305 -7.53 -37.85 -8.93
C PRO A 305 -8.85 -38.18 -9.66
N PRO A 306 -10.02 -37.99 -9.02
CA PRO A 306 -11.26 -37.85 -9.76
C PRO A 306 -11.39 -36.41 -10.29
N GLY A 307 -11.72 -36.32 -11.57
CA GLY A 307 -12.14 -35.08 -12.20
C GLY A 307 -13.48 -34.57 -11.65
N ASN A 308 -13.68 -33.27 -11.88
CA ASN A 308 -14.98 -32.67 -12.14
C ASN A 308 -15.96 -32.71 -10.95
N ALA A 309 -15.76 -31.84 -9.96
CA ALA A 309 -16.79 -31.52 -8.98
C ALA A 309 -17.07 -30.02 -8.96
N SER A 310 -18.36 -29.72 -9.15
CA SER A 310 -18.99 -28.43 -9.28
C SER A 310 -18.72 -27.49 -8.10
N ALA A 311 -18.82 -26.19 -8.41
CA ALA A 311 -18.74 -25.05 -7.50
C ALA A 311 -19.53 -25.29 -6.21
N THR A 312 -18.83 -25.67 -5.15
CA THR A 312 -19.35 -25.61 -3.79
C THR A 312 -18.92 -24.28 -3.19
N THR A 313 -19.92 -23.48 -2.85
CA THR A 313 -19.85 -22.16 -2.24
C THR A 313 -18.88 -22.15 -1.07
N CYS A 314 -17.74 -21.47 -1.23
CA CYS A 314 -16.77 -21.25 -0.16
C CYS A 314 -17.40 -20.30 0.87
N ALA A 315 -17.76 -20.83 2.04
CA ALA A 315 -18.44 -20.10 3.14
C ALA A 315 -17.62 -18.95 3.78
N TYR A 316 -16.48 -18.58 3.18
CA TYR A 316 -15.55 -17.54 3.65
C TYR A 316 -15.16 -16.52 2.56
N CYS A 317 -15.92 -16.43 1.46
CA CYS A 317 -15.74 -15.35 0.49
C CYS A 317 -16.53 -14.10 0.93
N PRO A 318 -15.90 -12.93 1.09
CA PRO A 318 -16.64 -11.69 1.25
C PRO A 318 -17.46 -11.40 -0.02
N PRO A 319 -18.65 -10.78 0.11
CA PRO A 319 -19.45 -10.42 -1.05
C PRO A 319 -18.70 -9.42 -1.95
N PRO A 320 -18.87 -9.50 -3.29
CA PRO A 320 -18.21 -8.57 -4.19
C PRO A 320 -18.69 -7.13 -3.95
N PRO A 321 -17.81 -6.13 -4.02
CA PRO A 321 -18.23 -4.73 -3.92
C PRO A 321 -19.11 -4.36 -5.12
N ALA A 322 -20.24 -3.71 -4.86
CA ALA A 322 -21.33 -3.43 -5.80
C ALA A 322 -20.96 -2.62 -7.08
N ARG A 323 -19.69 -2.26 -7.28
CA ARG A 323 -19.20 -1.46 -8.42
C ARG A 323 -18.33 -2.24 -9.42
N TRP A 324 -18.16 -3.56 -9.27
CA TRP A 324 -17.11 -4.31 -9.98
C TRP A 324 -17.60 -5.69 -10.49
N PRO A 325 -18.17 -5.78 -11.71
CA PRO A 325 -18.69 -7.04 -12.28
C PRO A 325 -17.60 -8.06 -12.70
N SER A 326 -16.32 -7.75 -12.50
CA SER A 326 -15.19 -8.62 -12.92
C SER A 326 -14.22 -8.95 -11.79
N TRP A 327 -14.61 -8.74 -10.52
CA TRP A 327 -13.78 -9.07 -9.37
C TRP A 327 -13.46 -10.58 -9.32
N ARG A 328 -12.19 -10.91 -9.01
CA ARG A 328 -11.74 -12.28 -8.76
C ARG A 328 -11.21 -12.38 -7.34
N CYS A 329 -11.60 -13.44 -6.65
CA CYS A 329 -11.05 -13.75 -5.34
C CYS A 329 -9.61 -14.25 -5.51
N GLY A 330 -8.64 -13.56 -4.90
CA GLY A 330 -7.23 -13.97 -4.90
C GLY A 330 -6.96 -15.32 -4.20
N ARG A 331 -7.92 -15.84 -3.41
CA ARG A 331 -7.79 -17.10 -2.68
C ARG A 331 -8.18 -18.33 -3.49
N CYS A 332 -9.13 -18.21 -4.42
CA CYS A 332 -9.66 -19.36 -5.18
C CYS A 332 -9.66 -19.15 -6.70
N GLY A 333 -9.28 -17.97 -7.21
CA GLY A 333 -9.25 -17.66 -8.64
C GLY A 333 -10.63 -17.58 -9.33
N GLY A 334 -11.71 -17.84 -8.59
CA GLY A 334 -13.09 -17.83 -9.09
C GLY A 334 -13.54 -16.44 -9.54
N ARG A 335 -14.26 -16.39 -10.67
CA ARG A 335 -15.02 -15.20 -11.10
C ARG A 335 -16.38 -15.23 -10.42
N ALA A 336 -16.89 -14.07 -10.01
CA ALA A 336 -18.32 -13.94 -9.73
C ALA A 336 -19.09 -14.10 -11.05
N GLY A 337 -20.10 -14.97 -11.05
CA GLY A 337 -21.14 -15.03 -12.08
C GLY A 337 -22.32 -14.18 -11.66
#